data_AF-W1YQB1-F1
#
_entry.id   AF-W1YQB1-F1
#
_cell.length_a   1.000
_cell.length_b   1.000
_cell.length_c   1.000
_cell.angle_alpha   90.00
_cell.angle_beta   90.00
_cell.angle_gamma   90.00
#
_symmetry.space_group_name_H-M   'P 1'
#
loop_
_entity.id
_entity.type
_entity.pdbx_description
1 polymer ?
#
loop_
_entity_poly.entity_id
_entity_poly.type
_entity_poly.pdbx_seq_one_letter_code
_entity_poly.pdbx_strand_id
1 'polypeptide(L)' 'HGELGKTYLDVLSEFTTGGCGLDDWEWGITIFSNDDIQFKKIVYDMRFEVASAKYGIFSDFYVGTIIDDALLEEIFG' A
#
# COMPACT_ATOMS: atom_id res chain seq x y z
N HIS A 1 -4.25 -12.70 -8.34
CA HIS A 1 -4.09 -11.51 -7.48
C HIS A 1 -3.56 -11.89 -6.10
N GLY A 2 -4.31 -12.61 -5.25
CA GLY A 2 -3.81 -13.05 -3.93
C GLY A 2 -2.55 -13.93 -3.96
N GLU A 3 -2.41 -14.81 -4.95
CA GLU A 3 -1.19 -15.65 -5.10
C GLU A 3 0.07 -14.82 -5.39
N LEU A 4 -0.03 -13.77 -6.20
CA LEU A 4 1.07 -12.85 -6.43
C LEU A 4 1.40 -12.05 -5.16
N GLY A 5 0.40 -11.61 -4.40
CA GLY A 5 0.63 -10.94 -3.12
C GLY A 5 1.39 -11.81 -2.11
N LYS A 6 1.14 -13.13 -2.09
CA LYS A 6 1.85 -14.07 -1.21
C LYS A 6 3.36 -14.11 -1.46
N THR A 7 3.83 -13.82 -2.68
CA THR A 7 5.28 -13.82 -2.98
C THR A 7 6.03 -12.66 -2.33
N TYR A 8 5.30 -11.69 -1.76
CA TYR A 8 5.85 -10.49 -1.13
C TYR A 8 5.82 -10.53 0.40
N LEU A 9 5.30 -11.60 1.03
CA LEU A 9 5.09 -11.68 2.48
C LEU A 9 6.39 -11.60 3.30
N ASP A 10 7.53 -11.95 2.72
CA ASP A 10 8.83 -11.88 3.39
C ASP A 10 9.40 -10.45 3.46
N VAL A 11 8.91 -9.54 2.60
CA VAL A 11 9.49 -8.20 2.41
C VAL A 11 8.52 -7.06 2.73
N LEU A 12 7.22 -7.31 2.79
CA LEU A 12 6.21 -6.33 3.15
C LEU A 12 4.99 -6.97 3.82
N SER A 13 4.20 -6.14 4.48
CA SER A 13 2.88 -6.47 5.00
C SER A 13 1.83 -5.58 4.35
N GLU A 14 0.68 -6.16 4.01
CA GLU A 14 -0.43 -5.47 3.35
C GLU A 14 -1.69 -5.59 4.21
N PHE A 15 -2.46 -4.50 4.26
CA PHE A 15 -3.72 -4.40 4.98
C PHE A 15 -4.78 -3.79 4.07
N THR A 16 -5.80 -4.60 3.74
CA THR A 16 -6.97 -4.17 2.97
C THR A 16 -8.09 -3.81 3.92
N THR A 17 -8.62 -2.60 3.78
CA THR A 17 -9.79 -2.09 4.50
C THR A 17 -10.93 -1.79 3.53
N GLY A 18 -12.17 -1.99 3.95
CA GLY A 18 -13.36 -1.71 3.15
C GLY A 18 -13.97 -0.35 3.50
N GLY A 19 -14.21 0.48 2.48
CA GLY A 19 -14.80 1.82 2.60
C GLY A 19 -16.23 1.94 2.10
N CYS A 20 -16.83 0.88 1.53
CA CYS A 20 -18.18 0.95 0.97
C CYS A 20 -19.22 1.43 1.99
N GLY A 21 -19.81 2.61 1.74
CA GLY A 21 -20.78 3.25 2.64
C GLY A 21 -20.16 4.05 3.80
N LEU A 22 -18.83 4.18 3.82
CA LEU A 22 -18.06 4.92 4.81
C LEU A 22 -17.17 6.02 4.19
N ASP A 23 -16.68 5.80 2.98
CA ASP A 23 -15.76 6.69 2.27
C ASP A 23 -16.08 6.74 0.75
N ASP A 24 -15.42 7.64 0.02
CA ASP A 24 -15.58 7.82 -1.43
C ASP A 24 -15.04 6.63 -2.24
N TRP A 25 -14.10 5.87 -1.68
CA TRP A 25 -13.47 4.71 -2.31
C TRP A 25 -13.85 3.39 -1.63
N GLU A 26 -14.00 2.33 -2.44
CA GLU A 26 -14.45 1.02 -1.97
C GLU A 26 -13.43 0.31 -1.08
N TRP A 27 -12.13 0.53 -1.32
CA TRP A 27 -11.05 -0.08 -0.55
C TRP A 27 -9.93 0.92 -0.23
N GLY A 28 -9.42 0.82 1.00
CA GLY A 28 -8.15 1.41 1.41
C GLY A 28 -7.07 0.33 1.49
N ILE A 29 -5.96 0.53 0.79
CA ILE A 29 -4.81 -0.39 0.80
C ILE A 29 -3.66 0.28 1.53
N THR A 30 -3.17 -0.36 2.60
CA THR A 30 -1.99 0.09 3.35
C THR A 30 -0.90 -0.94 3.25
N ILE A 31 0.31 -0.53 2.88
CA ILE A 31 1.48 -1.41 2.72
C ILE A 31 2.60 -0.90 3.62
N PHE A 32 3.18 -1.80 4.41
CA PHE A 32 4.35 -1.54 5.24
C PHE A 32 5.54 -2.35 4.73
N SER A 33 6.70 -1.71 4.61
CA SER A 33 7.96 -2.37 4.28
C SER A 33 9.13 -1.56 4.85
N ASN A 34 10.25 -2.22 5.07
CA ASN A 34 11.52 -1.57 5.42
C ASN A 34 12.27 -1.03 4.18
N ASP A 35 11.77 -1.29 2.97
CA ASP A 35 12.33 -0.85 1.69
C ASP A 35 11.20 -0.32 0.80
N ASP A 36 11.22 0.98 0.50
CA ASP A 36 10.17 1.68 -0.25
C ASP A 36 10.08 1.22 -1.71
N ILE A 37 11.17 0.66 -2.26
CA ILE A 37 11.17 0.05 -3.60
C ILE A 37 10.17 -1.11 -3.68
N GLN A 38 9.89 -1.79 -2.57
CA GLN A 38 8.95 -2.92 -2.55
C GLN A 38 7.52 -2.46 -2.85
N PHE A 39 7.13 -1.23 -2.46
CA PHE A 39 5.82 -0.67 -2.81
C PHE A 39 5.64 -0.58 -4.32
N LYS A 40 6.65 -0.05 -5.01
CA LYS A 40 6.64 0.06 -6.47
C LYS A 40 6.55 -1.31 -7.13
N LYS A 41 7.33 -2.28 -6.67
CA LYS A 41 7.36 -3.64 -7.23
C LYS A 41 6.00 -4.33 -7.13
N ILE A 42 5.43 -4.41 -5.93
CA ILE A 42 4.15 -5.12 -5.73
C ILE A 42 3.01 -4.45 -6.51
N VAL A 43 2.90 -3.11 -6.46
CA VAL A 43 1.84 -2.38 -7.17
C VAL A 43 1.99 -2.57 -8.68
N TYR A 44 3.22 -2.51 -9.20
CA TYR A 44 3.49 -2.69 -10.62
C TYR A 44 3.18 -4.11 -11.09
N ASP A 45 3.67 -5.14 -10.40
CA ASP A 45 3.44 -6.53 -10.77
C ASP A 45 1.95 -6.88 -10.69
N MET A 46 1.27 -6.47 -9.61
CA MET A 46 -0.17 -6.66 -9.47
C MET A 46 -0.94 -6.00 -10.59
N ARG A 47 -0.41 -4.94 -11.22
CA ARG A 47 -1.12 -4.23 -12.26
C ARG A 47 -1.29 -5.01 -13.56
N PHE A 48 -0.48 -6.04 -13.76
CA PHE A 48 -0.60 -6.96 -14.90
C PHE A 48 -1.50 -8.16 -14.62
N GLU A 49 -1.94 -8.36 -13.37
CA GLU A 49 -2.96 -9.34 -13.06
C GLU A 49 -4.32 -8.91 -13.63
N VAL A 50 -5.06 -9.84 -14.23
CA VAL A 50 -6.33 -9.56 -14.91
C VAL A 50 -7.32 -8.77 -14.04
N ALA A 51 -7.38 -9.07 -12.74
CA ALA A 51 -8.25 -8.38 -11.79
C ALA A 51 -7.94 -6.87 -11.74
N SER A 52 -6.66 -6.50 -11.60
CA SER A 52 -6.24 -5.10 -11.53
C SER A 52 -6.19 -4.45 -12.90
N ALA A 53 -5.70 -5.16 -13.93
CA ALA A 53 -5.58 -4.65 -15.28
C ALA A 53 -6.92 -4.25 -15.91
N LYS A 54 -8.00 -5.00 -15.59
CA LYS A 54 -9.34 -4.73 -16.14
C LYS A 54 -10.21 -3.88 -15.25
N TYR A 55 -10.11 -4.03 -13.93
CA TYR A 55 -11.12 -3.48 -13.01
C TYR A 55 -10.55 -2.52 -11.98
N GLY A 56 -9.23 -2.47 -11.80
CA GLY A 56 -8.66 -1.62 -10.76
C GLY A 56 -8.75 -0.15 -11.15
N ILE A 57 -9.29 0.66 -10.27
CA ILE A 57 -9.26 2.13 -10.35
C ILE A 57 -8.50 2.59 -9.12
N PHE A 58 -7.46 3.39 -9.30
CA PHE A 58 -6.62 3.87 -8.20
C PHE A 58 -6.80 5.36 -8.00
N SER A 59 -6.91 5.73 -6.73
CA SER A 59 -6.76 7.10 -6.28
C SER A 59 -5.28 7.48 -6.17
N ASP A 60 -5.00 8.56 -5.46
CA ASP A 60 -3.68 9.03 -5.11
C ASP A 60 -2.88 8.01 -4.29
N PHE A 61 -1.56 8.03 -4.48
CA PHE A 61 -0.61 7.23 -3.72
C PHE A 61 0.15 8.13 -2.75
N TYR A 62 0.17 7.75 -1.47
CA TYR A 62 0.93 8.42 -0.43
C TYR A 62 2.02 7.49 0.08
N VAL A 63 3.26 7.99 0.17
CA VAL A 63 4.41 7.27 0.72
C VAL A 63 5.00 8.12 1.84
N GLY A 64 5.24 7.49 2.98
CA GLY A 64 5.77 8.13 4.18
C GLY A 64 6.79 7.26 4.89
N THR A 65 7.48 7.87 5.85
CA THR A 65 8.37 7.16 6.78
C THR A 65 7.74 7.12 8.17
N ILE A 66 8.14 6.16 9.00
CA ILE A 66 7.77 6.14 10.41
C ILE A 66 8.40 7.36 11.09
N ILE A 67 7.60 8.06 11.88
CA ILE A 67 8.03 9.15 12.75
C ILE A 67 7.82 8.69 14.19
N ASP A 68 8.91 8.56 14.93
CA ASP A 68 8.88 8.35 16.38
C ASP A 68 8.92 9.70 17.12
N ASP A 69 8.78 9.67 18.45
CA ASP A 69 8.74 10.89 19.26
C ASP A 69 10.02 11.75 19.12
N ALA A 70 11.17 11.11 18.91
CA ALA A 70 12.44 11.81 18.76
C ALA A 70 12.52 12.54 17.42
N LEU A 71 12.16 11.87 16.32
CA LEU A 71 12.12 12.46 14.99
C LEU A 71 11.02 13.51 14.87
N LEU A 72 9.90 13.33 15.57
CA LEU A 72 8.82 14.30 15.61
C LEU A 72 9.30 15.63 16.21
N GLU A 73 9.97 15.58 17.36
CA GLU A 73 10.56 16.77 18.01
C GLU A 73 11.63 17.42 17.13
N GLU A 74 12.45 16.64 16.43
CA GLU A 74 13.46 17.18 15.50
C GLU A 74 12.82 17.98 14.34
N ILE A 75 11.70 17.50 13.80
CA ILE A 75 11.05 18.11 12.63
C ILE A 75 10.20 19.33 13.03
N PHE A 76 9.54 19.28 14.20
CA PHE A 76 8.48 20.23 14.56
C PHE A 76 8.67 21.00 15.88
N GLY A 77 9.67 20.66 16.69
CA GLY A 77 10.04 21.39 17.92
C GLY A 77 10.84 22.66 17.62
#